data_AF-A0A7C3IXM5-F1
#
_entry.id   AF-A0A7C3IXM5-F1
#
_cell.length_a   1.000
_cell.length_b   1.000
_cell.length_c   1.000
_cell.angle_alpha   90.00
_cell.angle_beta   90.00
_cell.angle_gamma   90.00
#
_symmetry.space_group_name_H-M   'P 1'
#
loop_
_entity.id
_entity.type
_entity.pdbx_description
1 polymer ?
#
loop_
_entity_poly.entity_id
_entity_poly.type
_entity_poly.pdbx_seq_one_letter_code
_entity_poly.pdbx_strand_id
1 'polypeptide(L)' 'MYDETHLCEVAAKRKGREQKPCTLKAGFINRISARQVVLRTEDVGGVSPLVAIMTPETARELGEALIQAANRFCPQP' A
#
# COMPACT_ATOMS: atom_id res chain seq x y z
N MET A 1 16.26 -6.41 12.36
CA MET A 1 15.47 -6.67 11.14
C MET A 1 14.01 -6.71 11.58
N TYR A 2 13.12 -5.96 10.95
CA TYR A 2 11.70 -5.99 11.34
C TYR A 2 11.02 -7.13 10.58
N ASP A 3 10.20 -7.92 11.25
CA ASP A 3 9.35 -8.90 10.57
C ASP A 3 8.16 -8.16 9.95
N GLU A 4 8.26 -7.92 8.64
CA GLU A 4 7.17 -7.40 7.82
C GLU A 4 6.38 -8.59 7.26
N THR A 5 5.08 -8.61 7.52
CA THR A 5 4.17 -9.60 6.91
C THR A 5 3.41 -8.93 5.79
N HIS A 6 3.65 -9.35 4.55
CA HIS A 6 2.90 -8.87 3.38
C HIS A 6 1.54 -9.56 3.30
N LEU A 7 0.49 -8.77 3.06
CA LEU A 7 -0.88 -9.26 2.94
C LEU A 7 -1.35 -9.31 1.50
N CYS A 8 -1.06 -8.25 0.75
CA CYS A 8 -1.49 -8.11 -0.62
C CYS A 8 -0.49 -7.30 -1.43
N GLU A 9 -0.49 -7.56 -2.74
CA GLU A 9 0.33 -6.89 -3.71
C GLU A 9 -0.53 -6.54 -4.92
N VAL A 10 -0.34 -5.34 -5.46
CA VAL A 10 -1.10 -4.83 -6.60
C VAL A 10 -0.14 -4.27 -7.64
N ALA A 11 -0.24 -4.78 -8.87
CA ALA A 11 0.47 -4.22 -10.00
C ALA A 11 -0.04 -2.80 -10.31
N ALA A 12 0.87 -1.84 -10.38
CA ALA A 12 0.56 -0.43 -10.52
C ALA A 12 1.51 0.26 -11.52
N LYS A 13 1.25 1.55 -11.76
CA LYS A 13 2.16 2.45 -12.49
C LYS A 13 2.36 3.70 -11.68
N ARG A 14 3.60 4.19 -11.58
CA ARG A 14 3.87 5.48 -10.94
C ARG A 14 3.22 6.61 -11.73
N LYS A 15 2.57 7.54 -11.04
CA LYS A 15 2.08 8.77 -11.65
C LYS A 15 3.28 9.70 -11.93
N GLY A 16 3.49 10.09 -13.18
CA GLY A 16 4.63 10.93 -13.59
C GLY A 16 4.93 10.80 -15.09
N ARG A 17 5.97 11.50 -15.58
CA ARG A 17 6.32 11.51 -17.02
C ARG A 17 6.72 10.14 -17.58
N GLU A 18 7.42 9.33 -16.80
CA GLU A 18 7.94 8.03 -17.28
C GLU A 18 6.98 6.85 -17.05
N GLN A 19 5.89 7.03 -16.30
CA GLN A 19 4.86 6.01 -15.98
C GLN A 19 5.38 4.57 -15.75
N LYS A 20 6.52 4.44 -15.05
CA LYS A 20 7.19 3.15 -14.86
C LYS A 20 6.30 2.16 -14.09
N PRO A 21 6.29 0.87 -14.49
CA PRO A 21 5.62 -0.18 -13.72
C PRO A 21 6.20 -0.28 -12.31
N CYS A 22 5.33 -0.51 -11.33
CA CYS A 22 5.73 -0.82 -9.96
C CYS A 22 4.71 -1.76 -9.32
N THR A 23 5.10 -2.41 -8.23
CA THR A 23 4.18 -3.21 -7.41
C THR A 23 3.95 -2.49 -6.10
N LEU A 24 2.70 -2.18 -5.76
CA LEU A 24 2.36 -1.69 -4.44
C LEU A 24 2.15 -2.88 -3.50
N LYS A 25 2.89 -2.93 -2.39
CA LYS A 25 2.76 -3.96 -1.36
C LYS A 25 2.20 -3.33 -0.10
N ALA A 26 1.18 -3.98 0.48
CA ALA A 26 0.65 -3.63 1.78
C ALA A 26 0.96 -4.74 2.78
N GLY A 27 1.40 -4.35 3.96
CA GLY A 27 1.76 -5.29 5.01
C GLY A 27 1.64 -4.70 6.41
N PHE A 28 2.00 -5.49 7.40
CA PHE A 28 2.15 -5.01 8.77
C PHE A 28 3.59 -5.18 9.24
N ILE A 29 4.08 -4.20 10.01
CA ILE A 29 5.25 -4.38 10.85
C ILE A 29 4.78 -4.70 12.27
N ASN A 30 5.16 -5.87 12.76
CA ASN A 30 4.98 -6.22 14.16
C ASN A 30 6.12 -5.62 14.97
N ARG A 31 5.88 -4.47 15.63
CA ARG A 31 6.74 -4.00 16.72
C ARG A 31 6.17 -4.48 18.05
N ILE A 32 7.05 -4.75 19.02
CA ILE A 32 6.72 -5.22 20.37
C ILE A 32 5.62 -4.37 21.03
N SER A 33 5.51 -3.09 20.69
CA SER A 33 4.57 -2.14 21.29
C SER A 33 3.43 -1.64 20.39
N ALA A 34 3.45 -1.90 19.08
CA ALA A 34 2.40 -1.42 18.17
C ALA A 34 2.42 -2.15 16.82
N ARG A 35 1.24 -2.58 16.35
CA ARG A 35 1.04 -3.02 14.97
C ARG A 35 0.93 -1.78 14.08
N GLN A 36 1.77 -1.69 13.05
CA GLN A 36 1.69 -0.61 12.06
C GLN A 36 1.41 -1.21 10.69
N VAL A 37 0.57 -0.53 9.91
CA VAL A 37 0.36 -0.85 8.48
C VAL A 37 1.40 -0.10 7.68
N VAL A 38 1.99 -0.79 6.72
CA VAL A 38 3.01 -0.24 5.83
C VAL A 38 2.57 -0.40 4.39
N LEU A 39 2.77 0.67 3.62
CA LEU A 39 2.65 0.68 2.18
C LEU A 39 4.03 0.90 1.57
N ARG A 40 4.42 0.03 0.65
CA ARG A 40 5.65 0.14 -0.13
C ARG A 40 5.34 0.05 -1.61
N THR A 41 6.11 0.74 -2.43
CA THR A 41 6.20 0.40 -3.85
C THR A 41 7.48 -0.38 -4.06
N GLU A 42 7.49 -1.41 -4.90
CA GLU A 42 8.68 -2.09 -5.40
C GLU A 42 8.82 -1.78 -6.89
N ASP A 43 9.95 -1.21 -7.29
CA ASP A 43 10.27 -0.99 -8.71
C ASP A 43 10.99 -2.21 -9.30
N VAL A 44 11.10 -2.29 -10.63
CA VAL A 44 11.73 -3.41 -11.37
C VAL A 44 13.17 -3.72 -10.91
N GLY A 45 13.86 -2.76 -10.29
CA GLY A 45 15.18 -2.95 -9.69
C GLY A 45 15.20 -3.53 -8.26
N GLY A 46 14.05 -3.94 -7.71
CA GLY A 46 13.92 -4.49 -6.36
C GLY A 46 14.04 -3.43 -5.24
N VAL A 47 14.05 -2.14 -5.59
CA VAL A 47 14.06 -1.06 -4.60
C VAL A 47 12.64 -0.85 -4.11
N SER A 48 12.43 -1.03 -2.81
CA SER A 48 11.11 -0.92 -2.18
C SER A 48 11.00 0.31 -1.27
N PRO A 49 10.87 1.54 -1.81
CA PRO A 49 10.73 2.73 -0.97
C PRO A 49 9.45 2.66 -0.14
N LEU A 50 9.58 3.11 1.11
CA LEU A 50 8.48 3.26 2.02
C LEU A 50 7.60 4.43 1.55
N VAL A 51 6.33 4.14 1.28
CA VAL A 51 5.35 5.14 0.87
C VAL A 51 4.68 5.74 2.10
N ALA A 52 4.26 4.89 3.04
CA ALA A 52 3.60 5.31 4.25
C ALA A 52 3.74 4.27 5.36
N ILE A 53 3.77 4.75 6.61
CA ILE A 53 3.53 3.97 7.82
C ILE A 53 2.34 4.63 8.52
N MET A 54 1.37 3.82 8.91
CA MET A 54 0.15 4.31 9.55
C MET A 54 -0.30 3.36 10.65
N THR A 55 -1.12 3.88 11.57
CA THR A 55 -1.78 3.03 12.56
C THR A 55 -2.86 2.17 11.88
N PRO A 56 -3.31 1.08 12.50
CA PRO A 56 -4.38 0.25 11.96
C PRO A 56 -5.68 1.04 11.72
N GLU A 57 -5.98 2.01 12.60
CA GLU A 57 -7.17 2.85 12.50
C GLU A 57 -7.13 3.73 11.25
N THR A 58 -6.01 4.43 11.02
CA THR A 58 -5.82 5.26 9.83
C THR A 58 -5.83 4.43 8.54
N ALA A 59 -5.26 3.23 8.57
CA ALA A 59 -5.31 2.33 7.42
C ALA A 59 -6.73 1.90 7.05
N ARG A 60 -7.57 1.62 8.07
CA ARG A 60 -8.97 1.29 7.87
C ARG A 60 -9.73 2.45 7.22
N GLU A 61 -9.57 3.66 7.74
CA GLU A 61 -10.21 4.86 7.20
C GLU A 61 -9.79 5.13 5.74
N LEU A 62 -8.49 4.99 5.44
CA LEU A 62 -7.99 5.09 4.07
C LEU A 62 -8.62 4.04 3.15
N GLY A 63 -8.69 2.78 3.61
CA GLY A 63 -9.31 1.69 2.86
C GLY A 63 -10.78 1.97 2.52
N GLU A 64 -11.56 2.43 3.49
CA GLU A 64 -12.97 2.81 3.30
C GLU A 64 -13.11 3.95 2.28
N ALA A 65 -12.30 4.99 2.39
CA ALA A 65 -12.30 6.12 1.45
C ALA A 65 -11.94 5.67 0.03
N LEU A 66 -10.96 4.76 -0.13
CA LEU A 66 -10.57 4.22 -1.43
C LEU A 66 -11.68 3.35 -2.05
N ILE A 67 -12.36 2.52 -1.27
CA ILE A 67 -13.49 1.72 -1.75
C ILE A 67 -14.62 2.63 -2.24
N GLN A 68 -14.97 3.67 -1.47
CA GLN A 68 -15.98 4.64 -1.88
C GLN A 68 -15.59 5.37 -3.17
N ALA A 69 -14.33 5.80 -3.29
CA ALA A 69 -13.82 6.41 -4.51
C ALA A 69 -13.88 5.44 -5.69
N ALA A 70 -13.43 4.19 -5.52
CA ALA A 70 -13.46 3.17 -6.56
C ALA A 70 -14.89 2.91 -7.05
N ASN A 71 -15.86 2.75 -6.16
CA ASN A 71 -17.26 2.56 -6.52
C ASN A 71 -17.85 3.75 -7.29
N ARG A 72 -17.37 4.97 -7.04
CA ARG A 72 -17.79 6.17 -7.79
C ARG A 72 -17.24 6.20 -9.22
N PHE A 73 -16.01 5.72 -9.43
CA PHE A 73 -15.32 5.80 -10.73
C PHE A 73 -15.44 4.51 -11.57
N CYS A 74 -15.73 3.38 -10.93
CA CYS A 74 -16.02 2.09 -11.52
C CYS A 74 -17.15 1.47 -10.70
N PRO A 75 -18.42 1.88 -10.91
CA PRO A 75 -19.54 1.21 -10.27
C PRO A 75 -19.46 -0.27 -10.63
N GLN A 76 -19.39 -1.13 -9.61
CA GLN A 76 -19.44 -2.56 -9.84
C GLN A 76 -20.79 -2.92 -10.50
N PRO A 77 -20.81 -3.88 -11.44
CA PRO A 77 -22.04 -4.31 -12.10
C PRO A 77 -23.07 -4.89 -11.12
#